data_AF-A0A6A9SMV7-F1
#
_entry.id   AF-A0A6A9SMV7-F1
#
_cell.length_a   1.000
_cell.length_b   1.000
_cell.length_c   1.000
_cell.angle_alpha   90.00
_cell.angle_beta   90.00
_cell.angle_gamma   90.00
#
_symmetry.space_group_name_H-M   'P 1'
#
loop_
_entity.id
_entity.type
_entity.pdbx_description
1 polymer ?
#
loop_
_entity_poly.entity_id
_entity_poly.type
_entity_poly.pdbx_seq_one_letter_code
_entity_poly.pdbx_strand_id
1 'polypeptide(L)'
;MAEEGTDGPPRGDENPVSRELGFCPCCGYRTLTPNQPGSYEVCEICGWLDDLFGFYYPDAQSDYNYVSLSTARENVAEFGACLPDVVESTREPDGDDRDPNYPYE
;
A
#
# COMPACT_ATOMS: atom_id res chain seq x y z
N MET A 1 -21.42 -35.68 3.22
CA MET A 1 -21.40 -34.76 2.05
C MET A 1 -20.53 -33.62 2.48
N ALA A 2 -19.40 -33.42 1.78
CA ALA A 2 -18.32 -32.57 2.25
C ALA A 2 -18.76 -31.11 2.35
N GLU A 3 -18.39 -30.47 3.45
CA GLU A 3 -18.50 -29.02 3.63
C GLU A 3 -17.30 -28.41 2.90
N GLU A 4 -17.55 -27.84 1.72
CA GLU A 4 -16.53 -27.16 0.93
C GLU A 4 -16.21 -25.83 1.60
N GLY A 5 -15.17 -25.85 2.43
CA GLY A 5 -14.57 -24.64 2.99
C GLY A 5 -14.04 -23.77 1.86
N THR A 6 -14.60 -22.57 1.73
CA THR A 6 -13.98 -21.50 0.94
C THR A 6 -12.79 -20.99 1.73
N ASP A 7 -11.63 -21.63 1.59
CA ASP A 7 -10.36 -21.09 2.05
C ASP A 7 -9.98 -19.93 1.11
N GLY A 8 -10.62 -18.78 1.36
CA GLY A 8 -10.13 -17.51 0.84
C GLY A 8 -8.75 -17.21 1.43
N PRO A 9 -7.97 -16.31 0.82
CA PRO A 9 -6.64 -15.97 1.30
C PRO A 9 -6.70 -15.61 2.81
N PRO A 10 -5.67 -15.97 3.59
CA PRO A 10 -5.68 -15.86 5.04
C PRO A 10 -6.09 -14.44 5.47
N ARG A 11 -7.11 -14.36 6.33
CA ARG A 11 -7.57 -13.10 6.93
C ARG A 11 -6.53 -12.60 7.93
N GLY A 12 -5.72 -11.64 7.49
CA GLY A 12 -5.48 -10.35 8.14
C GLY A 12 -4.90 -10.23 9.56
N ASP A 13 -4.74 -11.28 10.37
CA ASP A 13 -4.41 -11.08 11.80
C ASP A 13 -2.90 -11.17 12.15
N GLU A 14 -1.98 -11.34 11.19
CA GLU A 14 -0.52 -11.38 11.44
C GLU A 14 0.32 -10.67 10.35
N ASN A 15 -0.16 -9.57 9.77
CA ASN A 15 0.57 -8.85 8.73
C ASN A 15 0.79 -7.36 9.11
N PRO A 16 2.04 -6.84 9.13
CA PRO A 16 2.37 -5.44 9.43
C PRO A 16 1.72 -4.40 8.50
N VAL A 17 0.91 -4.82 7.53
CA VAL A 17 0.26 -3.94 6.56
C VAL A 17 -1.23 -3.87 6.87
N SER A 18 -1.65 -2.97 7.75
CA SER A 18 -3.08 -2.74 7.99
C SER A 18 -3.69 -1.88 6.87
N ARG A 19 -3.59 -2.38 5.63
CA ARG A 19 -4.29 -1.82 4.46
C ARG A 19 -5.80 -1.78 4.70
N GLU A 20 -6.34 -2.79 5.37
CA GLU A 20 -7.74 -2.80 5.83
C GLU A 20 -8.10 -1.61 6.73
N LEU A 21 -7.12 -1.02 7.43
CA LEU A 21 -7.31 0.18 8.25
C LEU A 21 -7.01 1.49 7.49
N GLY A 22 -6.78 1.42 6.17
CA GLY A 22 -6.50 2.57 5.33
C GLY A 22 -5.03 3.00 5.29
N PHE A 23 -4.12 2.20 5.84
CA PHE A 23 -2.68 2.48 5.72
C PHE A 23 -2.17 2.14 4.32
N CYS A 24 -1.50 3.10 3.69
CA CYS A 24 -0.89 2.92 2.39
C CYS A 24 0.22 1.85 2.46
N PRO A 25 0.18 0.79 1.63
CA PRO A 25 1.14 -0.31 1.68
C PRO A 25 2.56 0.09 1.25
N CYS A 26 2.70 1.29 0.67
CA CYS A 26 3.97 1.85 0.22
C CYS A 26 4.62 2.72 1.31
N CYS A 27 3.95 3.77 1.79
CA CYS A 27 4.56 4.73 2.73
C CYS A 27 4.13 4.57 4.20
N GLY A 28 3.12 3.75 4.46
CA GLY A 28 2.59 3.47 5.79
C GLY A 28 1.70 4.56 6.38
N TYR A 29 1.47 5.69 5.71
CA TYR A 29 0.53 6.70 6.23
C TYR A 29 -0.93 6.31 5.95
N ARG A 30 -1.85 6.70 6.84
CA ARG A 30 -3.28 6.41 6.72
C ARG A 30 -3.98 7.41 5.81
N THR A 31 -3.92 7.16 4.51
CA THR A 31 -4.46 8.03 3.45
C THR A 31 -5.56 7.38 2.64
N LEU A 32 -5.77 6.07 2.78
CA LEU A 32 -6.73 5.30 1.99
C LEU A 32 -8.03 5.09 2.77
N THR A 33 -9.12 4.83 2.07
CA THR A 33 -10.41 4.54 2.71
C THR A 33 -10.35 3.17 3.41
N PRO A 34 -10.62 3.09 4.74
CA PRO A 34 -10.61 1.82 5.46
C PRO A 34 -11.65 0.82 4.96
N ASN A 35 -11.34 -0.48 5.07
CA ASN A 35 -12.14 -1.62 4.62
C ASN A 35 -12.43 -1.63 3.10
N GLN A 36 -11.63 -0.93 2.31
CA GLN A 36 -11.73 -0.90 0.84
C GLN A 36 -10.39 -1.23 0.17
N PRO A 37 -9.78 -2.41 0.45
CA PRO A 37 -8.55 -2.81 -0.20
C PRO A 37 -8.78 -2.98 -1.71
N GLY A 38 -7.97 -2.30 -2.51
CA GLY A 38 -8.05 -2.29 -3.97
C GLY A 38 -8.97 -1.19 -4.46
N SER A 39 -9.05 -0.08 -3.73
CA SER A 39 -9.93 1.04 -4.04
C SER A 39 -9.49 1.81 -5.29
N TYR A 40 -8.25 1.60 -5.75
CA TYR A 40 -7.59 2.42 -6.77
C TYR A 40 -7.42 3.90 -6.34
N GLU A 41 -7.55 4.20 -5.05
CA GLU A 41 -7.22 5.51 -4.51
C GLU A 41 -5.71 5.75 -4.63
N VAL A 42 -5.34 6.99 -4.93
CA VAL A 42 -3.94 7.42 -4.92
C VAL A 42 -3.62 7.98 -3.55
N CYS A 43 -2.61 7.42 -2.90
CA CYS A 43 -2.09 7.95 -1.65
C CYS A 43 -1.55 9.37 -1.88
N GLU A 44 -2.14 10.38 -1.25
CA GLU A 44 -1.72 11.78 -1.43
C GLU A 44 -0.31 12.08 -0.89
N ILE A 45 0.23 11.22 -0.02
CA ILE A 45 1.57 11.42 0.59
C ILE A 45 2.69 10.86 -0.29
N CYS A 46 2.49 9.70 -0.93
CA CYS A 46 3.55 9.08 -1.73
C CYS A 46 3.19 8.86 -3.20
N GLY A 47 1.95 9.06 -3.61
CA GLY A 47 1.50 8.86 -4.99
C GLY A 47 1.25 7.39 -5.38
N TRP A 48 1.37 6.43 -4.45
CA TRP A 48 1.05 5.02 -4.74
C TRP A 48 -0.45 4.83 -4.98
N LEU A 49 -0.81 4.14 -6.05
CA LEU A 49 -2.20 3.76 -6.34
C LEU A 49 -2.54 2.42 -5.68
N ASP A 50 -3.62 2.38 -4.91
CA ASP A 50 -4.07 1.22 -4.15
C ASP A 50 -4.62 0.10 -5.05
N ASP A 51 -3.72 -0.72 -5.60
CA ASP A 51 -4.07 -1.93 -6.33
C ASP A 51 -3.86 -3.20 -5.48
N LEU A 52 -4.67 -4.23 -5.71
CA LEU A 52 -4.54 -5.52 -5.00
C LEU A 52 -3.34 -6.33 -5.47
N PHE A 53 -2.99 -6.21 -6.76
CA PHE A 53 -1.95 -7.02 -7.36
C PHE A 53 -0.56 -6.71 -6.78
N GLY A 54 -0.14 -5.45 -6.78
CA GLY A 54 1.12 -4.99 -6.22
C GLY A 54 1.18 -5.17 -4.70
N PHE A 55 0.05 -5.20 -4.01
CA PHE A 55 0.02 -5.60 -2.59
C PHE A 55 0.36 -7.08 -2.40
N TYR A 56 -0.27 -7.99 -3.16
CA TYR A 56 -0.02 -9.44 -3.04
C TYR A 56 1.29 -9.89 -3.67
N TYR A 57 1.81 -9.14 -4.65
CA TYR A 57 3.03 -9.45 -5.38
C TYR A 57 3.99 -8.25 -5.31
N PRO A 58 4.59 -7.97 -4.16
CA PRO A 58 5.32 -6.72 -3.91
C PRO A 58 6.53 -6.51 -4.82
N ASP A 59 7.13 -7.60 -5.32
CA ASP A 59 8.26 -7.55 -6.25
C ASP A 59 7.84 -7.52 -7.73
N ALA A 60 6.55 -7.62 -8.03
CA ALA A 60 6.01 -7.55 -9.38
C ALA A 60 5.42 -6.16 -9.67
N GLN A 61 5.61 -5.69 -10.90
CA GLN A 61 4.93 -4.49 -11.40
C GLN A 61 3.48 -4.86 -11.77
N SER A 62 2.52 -4.04 -11.35
CA SER A 62 1.12 -4.17 -11.76
C SER A 62 0.87 -3.43 -13.09
N ASP A 63 -0.31 -3.62 -13.68
CA ASP A 63 -0.71 -2.84 -14.86
C ASP A 63 -1.00 -1.35 -14.56
N TYR A 64 -1.07 -0.97 -13.27
CA TYR A 64 -1.51 0.36 -12.85
C TYR A 64 -0.40 1.21 -12.22
N ASN A 65 0.60 0.57 -11.60
CA ASN A 65 1.76 1.25 -11.02
C ASN A 65 3.00 1.03 -11.90
N TYR A 66 3.80 2.08 -12.10
CA TYR A 66 5.00 2.03 -12.97
C TYR A 66 6.20 1.32 -12.34
N VAL A 67 6.13 0.95 -11.06
CA VAL A 67 7.17 0.18 -10.35
C VAL A 67 6.50 -0.85 -9.45
N SER A 68 7.26 -1.86 -9.01
CA SER A 68 6.81 -2.80 -7.99
C SER A 68 6.63 -2.09 -6.64
N LEU A 69 5.85 -2.68 -5.72
CA LEU A 69 5.64 -2.10 -4.39
C LEU A 69 6.96 -2.04 -3.60
N SER A 70 7.83 -3.04 -3.73
CA SER A 70 9.17 -3.05 -3.12
C SER A 70 9.99 -1.86 -3.61
N THR A 71 10.06 -1.62 -4.92
CA THR A 71 10.77 -0.47 -5.48
C THR A 71 10.11 0.87 -5.10
N ALA A 72 8.78 0.92 -5.01
CA ALA A 72 8.09 2.11 -4.52
C ALA A 72 8.46 2.43 -3.05
N ARG A 73 8.60 1.42 -2.19
CA ARG A 73 9.04 1.60 -0.79
C ARG A 73 10.47 2.14 -0.72
N GLU A 74 11.37 1.63 -1.56
CA GLU A 74 12.74 2.15 -1.71
C GLU A 74 12.70 3.63 -2.16
N ASN A 75 11.89 3.94 -3.17
CA ASN A 75 11.73 5.30 -3.67
C ASN A 75 11.16 6.25 -2.61
N VAL A 76 10.24 5.80 -1.75
CA VAL A 76 9.73 6.63 -0.64
C VAL A 76 10.84 6.96 0.35
N ALA A 77 11.76 6.03 0.63
CA ALA A 77 12.89 6.29 1.52
C ALA A 77 13.87 7.33 0.94
N GLU A 78 14.08 7.31 -0.38
CA GLU A 78 15.04 8.20 -1.07
C GLU A 78 14.43 9.55 -1.48
N PHE A 79 13.21 9.55 -2.01
CA PHE A 79 12.57 10.70 -2.67
C PHE A 79 11.33 11.22 -1.94
N GLY A 80 10.80 10.47 -0.96
CA GLY A 80 9.53 10.81 -0.30
C GLY A 80 8.28 10.45 -1.11
N ALA A 81 8.42 9.85 -2.30
CA ALA A 81 7.31 9.42 -3.16
C ALA A 81 7.60 8.05 -3.81
N CYS A 82 6.56 7.37 -4.30
CA CYS A 82 6.67 6.06 -4.94
C CYS A 82 7.43 6.11 -6.27
N LEU A 83 7.53 7.30 -6.88
CA LEU A 83 8.31 7.61 -8.06
C LEU A 83 8.93 9.00 -7.88
N PRO A 84 10.17 9.24 -8.36
CA PRO A 84 10.77 10.58 -8.36
C PRO A 84 9.89 11.62 -9.06
N ASP A 85 9.27 11.23 -10.17
CA ASP A 85 8.52 12.14 -11.05
C ASP A 85 7.15 12.57 -10.49
N VAL A 86 6.66 11.94 -9.41
CA VAL A 86 5.36 12.28 -8.80
C VAL A 86 5.48 13.10 -7.53
N VAL A 87 6.69 13.42 -7.06
CA VAL A 87 6.94 14.18 -5.82
C VAL A 87 6.18 15.51 -5.82
N GLU A 88 6.15 16.23 -6.94
CA GLU A 88 5.45 17.54 -7.02
C GLU A 88 3.91 17.41 -6.94
N SER A 89 3.37 16.20 -7.05
CA SER A 89 1.95 15.90 -6.95
C SER A 89 1.56 15.30 -5.60
N THR A 90 2.51 15.12 -4.67
CA THR A 90 2.24 14.66 -3.30
C THR A 90 2.18 15.84 -2.32
N ARG A 91 1.71 15.56 -1.10
CA ARG A 91 1.76 16.49 0.03
C ARG A 91 2.59 15.93 1.18
N GLU A 92 3.07 16.82 2.04
CA GLU A 92 3.67 16.41 3.31
C GLU A 92 2.62 15.74 4.23
N PRO A 93 3.04 14.78 5.07
CA PRO A 93 2.19 14.24 6.13
C PRO A 93 1.93 15.33 7.18
N ASP A 94 0.68 15.77 7.35
CA ASP A 94 0.29 16.85 8.27
C ASP A 94 -0.62 16.29 9.37
N GLY A 95 0.01 15.60 10.33
CA GLY A 95 -0.69 14.92 11.42
C GLY A 95 -1.33 13.58 11.02
N ASP A 96 -1.07 13.08 9.81
CA ASP A 96 -1.50 11.76 9.37
C ASP A 96 -0.87 10.64 10.24
N ASP A 97 -1.70 9.70 10.69
CA ASP A 97 -1.23 8.51 11.39
C ASP A 97 -0.33 7.68 10.47
N ARG A 98 0.76 7.16 11.02
CA ARG A 98 1.62 6.19 10.33
C ARG A 98 1.50 4.82 10.99
N ASP A 99 1.49 3.77 10.18
CA ASP A 99 1.43 2.39 10.63
C ASP A 99 2.61 2.13 11.60
N PRO A 100 2.35 1.64 12.83
CA PRO A 100 3.41 1.38 13.79
C PRO A 100 4.41 0.31 13.33
N ASN A 101 4.07 -0.48 12.31
CA ASN A 101 4.96 -1.49 11.74
C ASN A 101 5.76 -0.97 10.53
N TYR A 102 5.63 0.31 10.16
CA TYR A 102 6.50 0.91 9.15
C TYR A 102 7.92 1.17 9.71
N PRO A 103 9.01 0.95 8.94
CA PRO A 103 9.05 0.53 7.55
C PRO A 103 8.77 -0.97 7.39
N TYR A 104 8.14 -1.31 6.27
CA TYR A 104 7.81 -2.69 5.93
C TYR A 104 9.05 -3.44 5.42
N GLU A 105 9.22 -4.68 5.87
CA GLU A 105 10.20 -5.65 5.32
C GLU A 105 9.72 -6.25 3.99
#